data_AF-A0KWC2-F1
#
_entry.id   AF-A0KWC2-F1
#
_cell.length_a   1.000
_cell.length_b   1.000
_cell.length_c   1.000
_cell.angle_alpha   90.00
_cell.angle_beta   90.00
_cell.angle_gamma   90.00
#
_symmetry.space_group_name_H-M   'P 1'
#
loop_
_entity.id
_entity.type
_entity.pdbx_description
1 polymer ?
#
loop_
_entity_poly.entity_id
_entity_poly.type
_entity_poly.pdbx_seq_one_letter_code
_entity_poly.pdbx_strand_id
1 'polypeptide(L)'
;MNVFTWLKGLVSKDVLIELTEAKIAIKVFGERTCFEYEPVLALVDEPTQTRIKAIGREAMGLQGEGVRLVNPFSHSRMFVASFELAEKLLQYGISQLHTSRFRAAPRVIVHQLEKTEGGLTDVEDRVLRELAMGAGAREVVIYLGPRLNTDLDTFDEIKRRVETLRAYKKLI
;
A
#
# COMPACT_ATOMS: atom_id res chain seq x y z
N MET A 1 -2.95 0.30 38.58
CA MET A 1 -3.16 -0.34 37.27
C MET A 1 -3.42 0.76 36.25
N ASN A 2 -2.53 0.90 35.26
CA ASN A 2 -2.49 2.05 34.34
C ASN A 2 -3.68 2.07 33.37
N VAL A 3 -4.61 3.00 33.58
CA VAL A 3 -5.67 3.40 32.63
C VAL A 3 -5.08 3.86 31.28
N PHE A 4 -3.83 4.34 31.28
CA PHE A 4 -3.12 4.85 30.10
C PHE A 4 -2.81 3.81 29.01
N THR A 5 -2.83 2.50 29.32
CA THR A 5 -2.49 1.46 28.34
C THR A 5 -3.65 1.09 27.41
N TRP A 6 -4.90 1.38 27.81
CA TRP A 6 -6.10 1.02 27.05
C TRP A 6 -6.43 2.01 25.92
N LEU A 7 -6.06 3.29 26.07
CA LEU A 7 -6.29 4.34 25.06
C LEU A 7 -5.30 4.29 23.87
N LYS A 8 -4.20 3.54 23.97
CA LYS A 8 -3.21 3.43 22.88
C LYS A 8 -3.73 2.69 21.65
N GLY A 9 -4.83 1.94 21.76
CA GLY A 9 -5.42 1.20 20.63
C GLY A 9 -6.33 2.02 19.70
N LEU A 10 -6.63 3.28 20.05
CA LEU A 10 -7.59 4.12 19.32
C LEU A 10 -6.93 5.19 18.45
N VAL A 11 -5.60 5.31 18.50
CA VAL A 11 -4.87 6.29 17.69
C VAL A 11 -4.68 5.73 16.29
N SER A 12 -5.13 6.49 15.28
CA SER A 12 -4.92 6.19 13.86
C SER A 12 -3.41 6.17 13.56
N LYS A 13 -2.96 5.14 12.84
CA LYS A 13 -1.56 4.98 12.46
C LYS A 13 -1.25 5.77 11.19
N ASP A 14 -0.07 6.38 11.17
CA ASP A 14 0.54 6.91 9.96
C ASP A 14 1.40 5.82 9.33
N VAL A 15 1.16 5.57 8.06
CA VAL A 15 1.70 4.41 7.36
C VAL A 15 2.39 4.84 6.08
N LEU A 16 3.55 4.27 5.81
CA LEU A 16 4.22 4.31 4.52
C LEU A 16 4.00 2.96 3.82
N ILE A 17 3.46 3.00 2.61
CA ILE A 17 3.38 1.86 1.70
C ILE A 17 4.39 2.09 0.57
N GLU A 18 5.42 1.27 0.51
CA GLU A 18 6.35 1.22 -0.63
C GLU A 18 5.94 0.11 -1.58
N LEU A 19 5.85 0.43 -2.87
CA LEU A 19 5.42 -0.48 -3.92
C LEU A 19 6.53 -0.67 -4.94
N THR A 20 6.91 -1.93 -5.16
CA THR A 20 7.68 -2.40 -6.31
C THR A 20 6.98 -3.59 -6.95
N GLU A 21 7.41 -3.99 -8.14
CA GLU A 21 6.92 -5.21 -8.77
C GLU A 21 7.27 -6.45 -7.93
N ALA A 22 8.42 -6.45 -7.24
CA ALA A 22 8.87 -7.58 -6.44
C ALA A 22 8.35 -7.58 -4.99
N LYS A 23 7.94 -6.43 -4.44
CA LYS A 23 7.69 -6.28 -3.00
C LYS A 23 6.71 -5.17 -2.66
N ILE A 24 5.84 -5.44 -1.70
CA ILE A 24 5.10 -4.42 -0.96
C ILE A 24 5.69 -4.35 0.45
N ALA A 25 6.06 -3.15 0.89
CA ALA A 25 6.49 -2.90 2.26
C ALA A 25 5.55 -1.90 2.93
N ILE A 26 5.09 -2.23 4.13
CA ILE A 26 4.17 -1.41 4.92
C ILE A 26 4.85 -1.11 6.25
N LYS A 27 5.14 0.16 6.47
CA LYS A 27 5.91 0.68 7.60
C LYS A 27 5.07 1.66 8.38
N VAL A 28 5.20 1.67 9.70
CA VAL A 28 4.51 2.64 10.55
C VAL A 28 5.49 3.71 10.98
N PHE A 29 5.12 4.99 10.81
CA PHE A 29 5.96 6.11 11.21
C PHE A 29 6.14 6.14 12.74
N GLY A 30 7.38 6.37 13.20
CA GLY A 30 7.72 6.40 14.62
C GLY A 30 7.68 5.04 15.33
N GLU A 31 7.45 3.94 14.60
CA GLU A 31 7.49 2.58 15.11
C GLU A 31 8.47 1.74 14.30
N ARG A 32 9.02 0.69 14.91
CA ARG A 32 9.86 -0.31 14.21
C ARG A 32 9.03 -1.33 13.41
N THR A 33 7.72 -1.11 13.32
CA THR A 33 6.77 -2.02 12.67
C THR A 33 6.96 -1.93 11.16
N CYS A 34 7.39 -3.05 10.56
CA CYS A 34 7.50 -3.22 9.12
C CYS A 34 6.95 -4.59 8.74
N PHE A 35 6.02 -4.62 7.78
CA PHE A 35 5.52 -5.84 7.17
C PHE A 35 5.83 -5.82 5.68
N GLU A 36 6.49 -6.87 5.19
CA GLU A 36 6.88 -6.99 3.79
C GLU A 36 6.43 -8.33 3.22
N TYR A 37 5.99 -8.32 1.96
CA TYR A 37 5.53 -9.51 1.25
C TYR A 37 5.61 -9.32 -0.26
N GLU A 38 5.64 -10.43 -1.00
CA GLU A 38 5.59 -10.42 -2.46
C GLU A 38 4.15 -10.11 -2.94
N PRO A 39 3.97 -9.26 -3.95
CA PRO A 39 2.65 -8.91 -4.47
C PRO A 39 2.05 -9.99 -5.39
N VAL A 40 2.12 -11.25 -4.99
CA VAL A 40 1.63 -12.39 -5.77
C VAL A 40 0.35 -12.94 -5.15
N LEU A 41 -0.69 -13.14 -5.95
CA LEU A 41 -1.91 -13.84 -5.54
C LEU A 41 -1.99 -15.19 -6.23
N ALA A 42 -2.38 -16.22 -5.48
CA ALA A 42 -2.79 -17.50 -6.03
C ALA A 42 -4.31 -17.47 -6.20
N LEU A 43 -4.76 -17.48 -7.46
CA LEU A 43 -6.16 -17.46 -7.83
C LEU A 43 -6.63 -18.85 -8.23
N VAL A 44 -7.85 -19.21 -7.84
CA VAL A 44 -8.55 -20.42 -8.31
C VAL A 44 -9.86 -19.98 -8.92
N ASP A 45 -10.14 -20.47 -10.11
CA ASP A 45 -11.40 -20.21 -10.80
C ASP A 45 -12.43 -21.25 -10.35
N GLU A 46 -13.45 -20.81 -9.62
CA GLU A 46 -14.63 -21.59 -9.27
C GLU A 46 -15.75 -21.28 -10.30
N PRO A 47 -16.76 -22.15 -10.48
CA PRO A 47 -17.78 -21.98 -11.52
C PRO A 47 -18.50 -20.63 -11.54
N THR A 48 -18.59 -19.96 -10.38
CA THR A 48 -19.32 -18.70 -10.21
C THR A 48 -18.42 -17.49 -9.95
N GLN A 49 -17.15 -17.69 -9.57
CA GLN A 49 -16.24 -16.61 -9.20
C GLN A 49 -14.78 -17.06 -9.16
N THR A 50 -13.86 -16.13 -9.37
CA THR A 50 -12.45 -16.34 -9.05
C THR A 50 -12.20 -16.03 -7.58
N ARG A 51 -11.52 -16.91 -6.85
CA ARG A 51 -11.19 -16.75 -5.44
C ARG A 51 -9.69 -16.61 -5.23
N ILE A 52 -9.29 -15.70 -4.34
CA ILE A 52 -7.92 -15.60 -3.83
C ILE A 52 -7.72 -16.72 -2.79
N LYS A 53 -6.83 -17.67 -3.11
CA LYS A 53 -6.47 -18.81 -2.25
C LYS A 53 -5.35 -18.47 -1.27
N ALA A 54 -4.36 -17.70 -1.71
CA ALA A 54 -3.24 -17.24 -0.88
C ALA A 54 -2.60 -15.97 -1.47
N ILE A 55 -1.76 -15.30 -0.65
CA ILE A 55 -1.02 -14.09 -1.02
C ILE A 55 0.47 -14.27 -0.65
N GLY A 56 1.37 -13.63 -1.40
CA GLY A 56 2.80 -13.58 -1.12
C GLY A 56 3.48 -14.92 -1.24
N ARG A 57 4.40 -15.21 -0.31
CA ARG A 57 5.14 -16.46 -0.30
C ARG A 57 4.27 -17.71 -0.30
N GLU A 58 3.13 -17.68 0.39
CA GLU A 58 2.18 -18.79 0.38
C GLU A 58 1.57 -19.01 -1.01
N ALA A 59 1.25 -17.92 -1.74
CA ALA A 59 0.78 -18.02 -3.11
C ALA A 59 1.80 -18.70 -4.02
N MET A 60 3.07 -18.28 -3.95
CA MET A 60 4.14 -18.85 -4.77
C MET A 60 4.34 -20.36 -4.54
N GLY A 61 4.09 -20.84 -3.32
CA GLY A 61 4.17 -22.28 -2.99
C GLY A 61 3.01 -23.13 -3.51
N LEU A 62 1.93 -22.51 -4.01
CA LEU A 62 0.72 -23.19 -4.48
C LEU A 62 0.67 -23.40 -6.00
N GLN A 63 1.81 -23.28 -6.69
CA GLN A 63 1.88 -23.52 -8.12
C GLN A 63 1.45 -24.97 -8.46
N GLY A 64 0.44 -25.12 -9.32
CA GLY A 64 -0.12 -26.41 -9.69
C GLY A 64 -1.36 -26.28 -10.60
N GLU A 65 -1.96 -27.40 -10.96
CA GLU A 65 -3.18 -27.41 -11.78
C GLU A 65 -4.34 -26.66 -11.10
N GLY A 66 -5.05 -25.86 -11.89
CA GLY A 66 -6.19 -25.06 -11.42
C GLY A 66 -5.82 -23.84 -10.56
N VAL A 67 -4.53 -23.54 -10.37
CA VAL A 67 -4.06 -22.34 -9.65
C VAL A 67 -3.32 -21.41 -10.61
N ARG A 68 -3.74 -20.13 -10.63
CA ARG A 68 -3.12 -19.09 -11.46
C ARG A 68 -2.43 -18.07 -10.56
N LEU A 69 -1.12 -17.91 -10.73
CA LEU A 69 -0.35 -16.89 -10.02
C LEU A 69 -0.43 -15.56 -10.77
N VAL A 70 -0.80 -14.50 -10.05
CA VAL A 70 -0.94 -13.16 -10.64
C VAL A 70 -0.24 -12.14 -9.76
N ASN A 71 0.55 -11.27 -10.40
CA ASN A 71 1.08 -10.07 -9.77
C ASN A 71 0.47 -8.84 -10.47
N PRO A 72 -0.40 -8.07 -9.80
CA PRO A 72 -1.06 -6.93 -10.43
C PRO A 72 -0.13 -5.72 -10.59
N PHE A 73 1.10 -5.75 -10.06
CA PHE A 73 2.11 -4.71 -10.27
C PHE A 73 3.13 -5.06 -11.38
N SER A 74 3.02 -6.26 -11.95
CA SER A 74 3.89 -6.78 -13.01
C SER A 74 3.31 -6.51 -14.39
N HIS A 75 3.56 -5.33 -14.96
CA HIS A 75 3.14 -5.00 -16.33
C HIS A 75 4.14 -4.09 -17.06
N SER A 76 4.20 -4.22 -18.39
CA SER A 76 5.21 -3.60 -19.26
C SER A 76 5.01 -2.11 -19.57
N ARG A 77 3.90 -1.49 -19.13
CA ARG A 77 3.51 -0.13 -19.56
C ARG A 77 2.94 0.69 -18.41
N MET A 78 2.06 0.08 -17.62
CA MET A 78 1.49 0.67 -16.41
C MET A 78 2.02 -0.10 -15.20
N PHE A 79 2.19 0.58 -14.07
CA PHE A 79 2.57 -0.10 -12.83
C PHE A 79 1.44 -0.97 -12.31
N VAL A 80 0.18 -0.52 -12.37
CA VAL A 80 -0.99 -1.29 -11.90
C VAL A 80 -1.74 -1.89 -13.09
N ALA A 81 -1.72 -3.22 -13.22
CA ALA A 81 -2.37 -3.97 -14.29
C ALA A 81 -3.81 -4.39 -13.97
N SER A 82 -4.11 -4.61 -12.69
CA SER A 82 -5.43 -4.98 -12.20
C SER A 82 -5.70 -4.24 -10.90
N PHE A 83 -6.62 -3.27 -10.96
CA PHE A 83 -6.98 -2.45 -9.80
C PHE A 83 -7.53 -3.31 -8.67
N GLU A 84 -8.50 -4.20 -8.96
CA GLU A 84 -9.16 -5.04 -7.96
C GLU A 84 -8.16 -5.93 -7.20
N LEU A 85 -7.25 -6.60 -7.92
CA LEU A 85 -6.25 -7.47 -7.29
C LEU A 85 -5.21 -6.66 -6.50
N ALA A 86 -4.79 -5.49 -7.02
CA ALA A 86 -3.89 -4.59 -6.29
C ALA A 86 -4.53 -4.07 -5.00
N GLU A 87 -5.82 -3.72 -5.04
CA GLU A 87 -6.57 -3.27 -3.87
C GLU A 87 -6.62 -4.37 -2.80
N LYS A 88 -6.86 -5.63 -3.21
CA LYS A 88 -6.86 -6.79 -2.31
C LYS A 88 -5.51 -7.02 -1.63
N LEU A 89 -4.40 -6.82 -2.34
CA LEU A 89 -3.07 -6.88 -1.75
C LEU A 89 -2.89 -5.78 -0.70
N LEU A 90 -3.24 -4.54 -1.01
CA LEU A 90 -3.11 -3.44 -0.04
C LEU A 90 -4.02 -3.63 1.18
N GLN A 91 -5.25 -4.11 0.98
CA GLN A 91 -6.17 -4.49 2.06
C GLN A 91 -5.54 -5.56 2.97
N TYR A 92 -4.96 -6.61 2.38
CA TYR A 92 -4.25 -7.65 3.11
C TYR A 92 -3.10 -7.05 3.94
N GLY A 93 -2.24 -6.25 3.31
CA GLY A 93 -1.09 -5.67 4.00
C GLY A 93 -1.47 -4.70 5.12
N ILE A 94 -2.42 -3.78 4.90
CA ILE A 94 -2.90 -2.86 5.95
C ILE A 94 -3.55 -3.65 7.10
N SER A 95 -4.26 -4.74 6.80
CA SER A 95 -4.86 -5.57 7.84
C SER A 95 -3.82 -6.20 8.78
N GLN A 96 -2.58 -6.43 8.32
CA GLN A 96 -1.50 -6.96 9.16
C GLN A 96 -1.00 -5.95 10.21
N LEU A 97 -1.31 -4.66 10.08
CA LEU A 97 -0.91 -3.63 11.04
C LEU A 97 -1.75 -3.61 12.33
N HIS A 98 -2.90 -4.29 12.31
CA HIS A 98 -3.88 -4.27 13.40
C HIS A 98 -3.97 -5.63 14.10
N THR A 99 -3.71 -5.65 15.40
CA THR A 99 -3.92 -6.83 16.26
C THR A 99 -5.29 -6.78 16.98
N SER A 100 -6.00 -5.64 16.91
CA SER A 100 -7.24 -5.37 17.65
C SER A 100 -8.47 -5.42 16.73
N ARG A 101 -9.63 -5.79 17.31
CA ARG A 101 -10.94 -5.81 16.62
C ARG A 101 -11.38 -4.42 16.14
N PHE A 102 -10.82 -3.34 16.70
CA PHE A 102 -11.07 -1.97 16.26
C PHE A 102 -9.93 -1.51 15.34
N ARG A 103 -10.29 -1.14 14.11
CA ARG A 103 -9.37 -0.67 13.07
C ARG A 103 -9.58 0.82 12.83
N ALA A 104 -8.76 1.66 13.47
CA ALA A 104 -8.72 3.08 13.11
C ALA A 104 -8.15 3.20 11.69
N ALA A 105 -8.87 3.90 10.80
CA ALA A 105 -8.43 4.11 9.42
C ALA A 105 -7.08 4.86 9.39
N PRO A 106 -6.02 4.32 8.75
CA PRO A 106 -4.70 4.95 8.74
C PRO A 106 -4.62 6.14 7.79
N ARG A 107 -3.67 7.04 8.04
CA ARG A 107 -3.18 7.99 7.02
C ARG A 107 -2.02 7.33 6.28
N VAL A 108 -2.03 7.37 4.95
CA VAL A 108 -1.12 6.58 4.13
C VAL A 108 -0.29 7.47 3.21
N ILE A 109 1.02 7.31 3.24
CA ILE A 109 1.90 7.73 2.14
C ILE A 109 2.10 6.52 1.23
N VAL A 110 1.74 6.66 -0.05
CA VAL A 110 2.06 5.67 -1.09
C VAL A 110 3.32 6.13 -1.82
N HIS A 111 4.32 5.26 -1.86
CA HIS A 111 5.58 5.49 -2.54
C HIS A 111 5.82 4.39 -3.57
N GLN A 112 5.50 4.68 -4.83
CA GLN A 112 5.87 3.83 -5.95
C GLN A 112 7.36 4.05 -6.24
N LEU A 113 8.16 2.99 -6.18
CA LEU A 113 9.62 3.07 -6.28
C LEU A 113 10.17 2.73 -7.67
N GLU A 114 9.31 2.29 -8.59
CA GLU A 114 9.67 1.82 -9.94
C GLU A 114 8.70 2.38 -10.97
N LYS A 115 9.14 2.52 -12.23
CA LYS A 115 8.31 3.03 -13.34
C LYS A 115 7.73 4.42 -13.03
N THR A 116 8.55 5.29 -12.44
CA THR A 116 8.18 6.68 -12.09
C THR A 116 9.03 7.71 -12.83
N GLU A 117 9.79 7.29 -13.85
CA GLU A 117 10.60 8.18 -14.68
C GLU A 117 9.70 9.19 -15.39
N GLY A 118 10.00 10.49 -15.26
CA GLY A 118 9.14 11.56 -15.76
C GLY A 118 7.95 11.91 -14.85
N GLY A 119 7.80 11.21 -13.71
CA GLY A 119 6.69 11.37 -12.78
C GLY A 119 5.51 10.47 -13.12
N LEU A 120 4.39 10.71 -12.43
CA LEU A 120 3.13 10.00 -12.69
C LEU A 120 2.20 10.88 -13.53
N THR A 121 1.46 10.26 -14.44
CA THR A 121 0.28 10.89 -15.05
C THR A 121 -0.83 11.10 -14.02
N ASP A 122 -1.78 11.98 -14.31
CA ASP A 122 -2.95 12.21 -13.44
C ASP A 122 -3.78 10.93 -13.21
N VAL A 123 -3.83 10.06 -14.23
CA VAL A 123 -4.51 8.77 -14.15
C VAL A 123 -3.77 7.84 -13.17
N GLU A 124 -2.44 7.78 -13.23
CA GLU A 124 -1.64 6.94 -12.33
C GLU A 124 -1.67 7.46 -10.87
N ASP A 125 -1.56 8.77 -10.63
CA ASP A 125 -1.73 9.35 -9.28
C ASP A 125 -3.10 8.98 -8.70
N ARG A 126 -4.14 9.10 -9.52
CA ARG A 126 -5.51 8.74 -9.13
C ARG A 126 -5.63 7.25 -8.82
N VAL A 127 -5.09 6.38 -9.66
CA VAL A 127 -5.11 4.93 -9.43
C VAL A 127 -4.46 4.58 -8.09
N LEU A 128 -3.25 5.06 -7.81
CA LEU A 128 -2.58 4.80 -6.53
C LEU A 128 -3.37 5.33 -5.33
N ARG A 129 -3.96 6.51 -5.48
CA ARG A 129 -4.77 7.15 -4.44
C ARG A 129 -6.01 6.32 -4.12
N GLU A 130 -6.78 5.94 -5.15
CA GLU A 130 -7.99 5.14 -4.98
C GLU A 130 -7.68 3.74 -4.42
N LEU A 131 -6.55 3.12 -4.81
CA LEU A 131 -6.11 1.85 -4.23
C LEU A 131 -5.90 1.95 -2.72
N ALA A 132 -5.19 2.98 -2.25
CA ALA A 132 -4.94 3.16 -0.83
C ALA A 132 -6.24 3.52 -0.06
N MET A 133 -7.12 4.33 -0.65
CA MET A 133 -8.43 4.64 -0.07
C MET A 133 -9.30 3.38 0.05
N GLY A 134 -9.39 2.56 -1.01
CA GLY A 134 -10.09 1.28 -1.00
C GLY A 134 -9.49 0.26 -0.03
N ALA A 135 -8.19 0.38 0.28
CA ALA A 135 -7.54 -0.39 1.32
C ALA A 135 -7.83 0.08 2.76
N GLY A 136 -8.64 1.13 2.92
CA GLY A 136 -9.10 1.63 4.22
C GLY A 136 -8.37 2.87 4.72
N ALA A 137 -7.53 3.50 3.90
CA ALA A 137 -6.93 4.78 4.25
C ALA A 137 -8.01 5.87 4.36
N ARG A 138 -7.87 6.77 5.34
CA ARG A 138 -8.71 7.98 5.45
C ARG A 138 -8.09 9.20 4.78
N GLU A 139 -6.79 9.15 4.53
CA GLU A 139 -6.02 10.21 3.91
C GLU A 139 -4.84 9.58 3.17
N VAL A 140 -4.57 10.06 1.95
CA VAL A 140 -3.53 9.51 1.09
C VAL A 140 -2.64 10.62 0.53
N VAL A 141 -1.33 10.42 0.62
CA VAL A 141 -0.31 11.25 -0.02
C VAL A 141 0.47 10.38 -0.99
N ILE A 142 0.55 10.80 -2.25
CA ILE A 142 1.41 10.14 -3.24
C ILE A 142 2.76 10.84 -3.22
N TYR A 143 3.83 10.08 -3.04
CA TYR A 143 5.18 10.58 -2.90
C TYR A 143 6.11 9.92 -3.90
N LEU A 144 6.93 10.74 -4.59
CA LEU A 144 7.83 10.33 -5.68
C LEU A 144 9.28 10.84 -5.47
N GLY A 145 9.60 11.27 -4.25
CA GLY A 145 10.94 11.78 -3.93
C GLY A 145 11.89 10.67 -3.45
N PRO A 146 13.04 11.04 -2.86
CA PRO A 146 13.97 10.07 -2.27
C PRO A 146 13.31 9.19 -1.22
N ARG A 147 13.80 7.94 -1.07
CA ARG A 147 13.28 6.98 -0.08
C ARG A 147 13.21 7.59 1.32
N LEU A 148 12.04 7.45 1.95
CA LEU A 148 11.76 7.98 3.28
C LEU A 148 12.34 7.06 4.38
N ASN A 149 12.71 7.65 5.49
CA ASN A 149 13.07 6.96 6.72
C ASN A 149 11.95 7.18 7.75
N THR A 150 11.14 6.15 8.02
CA THR A 150 9.99 6.23 8.94
C THR A 150 10.37 6.46 10.40
N ASP A 151 11.65 6.34 10.76
CA ASP A 151 12.16 6.67 12.09
C ASP A 151 12.50 8.17 12.24
N LEU A 152 12.68 8.88 11.12
CA LEU A 152 13.12 10.29 11.10
C LEU A 152 12.08 11.23 10.47
N ASP A 153 11.47 10.80 9.38
CA ASP A 153 10.43 11.54 8.67
C ASP A 153 9.08 11.39 9.37
N THR A 154 8.19 12.35 9.19
CA THR A 154 6.80 12.28 9.66
C THR A 154 5.79 12.48 8.53
N PHE A 155 4.59 11.93 8.67
CA PHE A 155 3.53 12.07 7.66
C PHE A 155 3.26 13.53 7.30
N ASP A 156 3.12 14.39 8.31
CA ASP A 156 2.75 15.79 8.11
C ASP A 156 3.86 16.61 7.42
N GLU A 157 5.13 16.29 7.67
CA GLU A 157 6.26 16.91 6.96
C GLU A 157 6.27 16.53 5.48
N ILE A 158 6.08 15.23 5.19
CA ILE A 158 6.05 14.75 3.81
C ILE A 158 4.85 15.34 3.07
N LYS A 159 3.68 15.38 3.71
CA LYS A 159 2.48 16.00 3.15
C LYS A 159 2.72 17.46 2.76
N ARG A 160 3.24 18.28 3.69
CA ARG A 160 3.55 19.69 3.43
C ARG A 160 4.52 19.86 2.25
N ARG A 161 5.55 19.01 2.17
CA ARG A 161 6.51 19.01 1.07
C ARG A 161 5.84 18.71 -0.28
N VAL A 162 4.99 17.69 -0.34
CA VAL A 162 4.25 17.32 -1.56
C VAL A 162 3.29 18.42 -1.98
N GLU A 163 2.56 19.02 -1.04
CA GLU A 163 1.62 20.12 -1.32
C GLU A 163 2.32 21.35 -1.89
N THR A 164 3.49 21.70 -1.33
CA THR A 164 4.30 22.83 -1.79
C THR A 164 4.81 22.61 -3.22
N LEU A 165 5.29 21.40 -3.53
CA LEU A 165 5.74 21.04 -4.88
C LEU A 165 4.59 21.06 -5.90
N ARG A 166 3.40 20.58 -5.50
CA ARG A 166 2.20 20.61 -6.35
C ARG A 166 1.74 22.05 -6.62
N ALA A 167 1.80 22.93 -5.62
CA ALA A 167 1.47 24.34 -5.78
C ALA A 167 2.43 25.02 -6.77
N TYR A 168 3.74 24.76 -6.65
CA TYR A 168 4.74 25.31 -7.56
C TYR A 168 4.52 24.86 -9.01
N LYS A 169 4.26 23.57 -9.24
CA LYS A 169 3.98 23.03 -10.60
C LYS A 169 2.74 23.62 -11.26
N LYS A 170 1.77 24.15 -10.51
CA LYS A 170 0.57 24.79 -11.07
C LYS A 170 0.79 26.24 -11.51
N LEU A 171 1.90 26.87 -11.10
CA LEU A 171 2.20 28.27 -11.38
C LEU A 171 3.06 28.46 -12.64
N ILE A 172 3.56 27.37 -13.22
CA ILE A 172 4.36 27.32 -14.45
C ILE A 172 3.55 26.68 -15.57
#